data_AF-A0A958MWC2-F1
#
_entry.id   AF-A0A958MWC2-F1
#
_cell.length_a   1.000
_cell.length_b   1.000
_cell.length_c   1.000
_cell.angle_alpha   90.00
_cell.angle_beta   90.00
_cell.angle_gamma   90.00
#
_symmetry.space_group_name_H-M   'P 1'
#
loop_
_entity.id
_entity.type
_entity.pdbx_description
1 polymer ?
#
loop_
_entity_poly.entity_id
_entity_poly.type
_entity_poly.pdbx_seq_one_letter_code
_entity_poly.pdbx_strand_id
1 'polypeptide(L)'
;MEILQPNPRPGKLSRVRWALLALFVWAPFWSQASSHREAPLIANDPLADNTDLYVFRSPDDTNMVTIIANYIPAEVPFGGPNYHSFGENIRYEIHIDNDVTTSGDDIIYRFTFTKVNQDPTTFFNIRLGQQNLLTTYTMEKSTNGGVSFTTVLSNGVVPPPNIGPRSIDDPTLGLNSTYAALINAAIGTASSGEKVYCGPADDPFFVDLGGIFDLGNAPRQNNNGKVRDGLAGFNVHSIAIKVPISSLQKSGKNVTQATNILDSDFVIGVWASASRQATRTLSTTGGNPSNSGNWVQVSRLGMPLTNEAVIPIGMKD
;
A
#
# COMPACT_ATOMS: atom_id res chain seq x y z
N MET A 1 -43.78 -50.19 56.82
CA MET A 1 -44.26 -50.64 55.49
C MET A 1 -45.67 -50.10 55.38
N GLU A 2 -46.05 -49.16 54.54
CA GLU A 2 -45.50 -48.63 53.29
C GLU A 2 -46.27 -47.31 53.05
N ILE A 3 -45.59 -46.24 52.65
CA ILE A 3 -46.17 -44.90 52.49
C ILE A 3 -46.57 -44.67 51.02
N LEU A 4 -47.87 -44.50 50.82
CA LEU A 4 -48.59 -43.46 50.05
C LEU A 4 -47.87 -42.82 48.83
N GLN A 5 -48.40 -43.02 47.62
CA GLN A 5 -49.27 -42.07 46.87
C GLN A 5 -48.50 -41.25 45.79
N PRO A 6 -49.15 -40.52 44.85
CA PRO A 6 -49.93 -41.04 43.72
C PRO A 6 -49.68 -40.31 42.36
N ASN A 7 -50.26 -40.87 41.29
CA ASN A 7 -50.47 -40.33 39.92
C ASN A 7 -51.04 -38.89 39.84
N PRO A 8 -50.80 -38.11 38.75
CA PRO A 8 -51.76 -38.07 37.61
C PRO A 8 -51.09 -37.84 36.23
N ARG A 9 -51.37 -38.67 35.20
CA ARG A 9 -52.49 -38.64 34.22
C ARG A 9 -52.33 -37.68 33.01
N PRO A 10 -52.95 -38.03 31.86
CA PRO A 10 -52.36 -37.94 30.52
C PRO A 10 -53.00 -36.87 29.63
N GLY A 11 -52.33 -36.49 28.54
CA GLY A 11 -52.89 -35.58 27.53
C GLY A 11 -52.20 -35.75 26.18
N LYS A 12 -53.03 -35.96 25.14
CA LYS A 12 -52.68 -36.44 23.79
C LYS A 12 -51.89 -35.43 22.95
N LEU A 13 -51.18 -36.01 21.96
CA LEU A 13 -50.67 -35.38 20.74
C LEU A 13 -51.58 -34.25 20.21
N SER A 14 -50.99 -33.10 19.83
CA SER A 14 -50.77 -32.75 18.42
C SER A 14 -50.23 -31.33 18.27
N ARG A 15 -49.42 -31.11 17.21
CA ARG A 15 -48.97 -29.83 16.65
C ARG A 15 -47.96 -29.13 17.57
N VAL A 16 -46.72 -28.87 17.18
CA VAL A 16 -46.31 -28.05 16.04
C VAL A 16 -44.84 -28.38 15.71
N ARG A 17 -44.54 -28.79 14.48
CA ARG A 17 -43.16 -28.75 13.95
C ARG A 17 -42.96 -27.35 13.38
N TRP A 18 -42.45 -26.41 14.18
CA TRP A 18 -41.83 -25.22 13.61
C TRP A 18 -40.40 -25.61 13.23
N ALA A 19 -40.14 -25.59 11.93
CA ALA A 19 -38.82 -25.66 11.36
C ALA A 19 -37.99 -24.49 11.93
N LEU A 20 -36.95 -24.80 12.71
CA LEU A 20 -35.83 -23.90 12.87
C LEU A 20 -35.04 -23.96 11.56
N LEU A 21 -35.52 -23.19 10.57
CA LEU A 21 -34.67 -22.76 9.46
C LEU A 21 -33.50 -22.00 10.10
N ALA A 22 -32.33 -22.61 10.08
CA ALA A 22 -31.09 -21.88 10.19
C ALA A 22 -31.02 -20.91 9.01
N LEU A 23 -31.52 -19.69 9.20
CA LEU A 23 -31.11 -18.56 8.39
C LEU A 23 -29.64 -18.30 8.71
N PHE A 24 -28.76 -19.05 8.02
CA PHE A 24 -27.47 -18.50 7.63
C PHE A 24 -27.81 -17.30 6.75
N VAL A 25 -27.94 -16.14 7.37
CA VAL A 25 -27.83 -14.87 6.68
C VAL A 25 -26.40 -14.87 6.14
N TRP A 26 -26.25 -15.28 4.89
CA TRP A 26 -25.17 -14.82 4.04
C TRP A 26 -25.30 -13.31 4.02
N ALA A 27 -24.71 -12.64 5.00
CA ALA A 27 -24.28 -11.27 4.80
C ALA A 27 -23.33 -11.35 3.61
N PRO A 28 -23.60 -10.67 2.48
CA PRO A 28 -22.53 -10.45 1.53
C PRO A 28 -21.45 -9.74 2.33
N PHE A 29 -20.34 -10.43 2.59
CA PHE A 29 -19.11 -9.75 2.91
C PHE A 29 -18.86 -8.88 1.69
N TRP A 30 -19.15 -7.60 1.82
CA TRP A 30 -18.65 -6.58 0.91
C TRP A 30 -17.14 -6.64 1.08
N SER A 31 -16.49 -7.50 0.32
CA SER A 31 -15.05 -7.53 0.15
C SER A 31 -14.70 -6.21 -0.51
N GLN A 32 -14.29 -5.24 0.30
CA GLN A 32 -14.00 -3.90 -0.20
C GLN A 32 -12.58 -3.91 -0.77
N ALA A 33 -12.49 -4.23 -2.07
CA ALA A 33 -11.35 -4.14 -2.97
C ALA A 33 -10.06 -4.90 -2.54
N SER A 34 -9.72 -5.94 -3.31
CA SER A 34 -8.43 -6.65 -3.23
C SER A 34 -7.32 -5.78 -3.82
N SER A 35 -6.10 -5.90 -3.28
CA SER A 35 -5.07 -4.85 -3.38
C SER A 35 -3.84 -5.16 -4.21
N HIS A 36 -3.74 -6.37 -4.76
CA HIS A 36 -2.55 -6.84 -5.46
C HIS A 36 -2.87 -7.31 -6.88
N ARG A 37 -1.87 -7.52 -7.73
CA ARG A 37 -1.98 -8.00 -9.12
C ARG A 37 -2.91 -9.21 -9.33
N GLU A 38 -3.20 -10.01 -8.29
CA GLU A 38 -4.12 -11.14 -8.35
C GLU A 38 -5.60 -10.75 -8.28
N ALA A 39 -5.93 -9.48 -8.00
CA ALA A 39 -7.28 -8.92 -8.15
C ALA A 39 -7.54 -8.57 -9.62
N PRO A 40 -8.62 -9.06 -10.25
CA PRO A 40 -8.93 -8.76 -11.66
C PRO A 40 -8.95 -7.26 -12.00
N LEU A 41 -9.47 -6.41 -11.12
CA LEU A 41 -9.52 -4.97 -11.37
C LEU A 41 -8.15 -4.28 -11.23
N ILE A 42 -7.36 -4.65 -10.21
CA ILE A 42 -6.02 -4.11 -9.99
C ILE A 42 -5.00 -4.60 -11.03
N ALA A 43 -5.16 -5.82 -11.55
CA ALA A 43 -4.33 -6.32 -12.64
C ALA A 43 -4.40 -5.43 -13.91
N ASN A 44 -5.54 -4.76 -14.13
CA ASN A 44 -5.75 -3.81 -15.23
C ASN A 44 -5.39 -2.37 -14.85
N ASP A 45 -4.93 -2.15 -13.63
CA ASP A 45 -4.57 -0.86 -13.07
C ASP A 45 -3.28 -0.94 -12.23
N PRO A 46 -2.14 -1.25 -12.88
CA PRO A 46 -0.88 -1.53 -12.19
C PRO A 46 -0.33 -0.35 -11.37
N LEU A 47 -0.79 0.88 -11.65
CA LEU A 47 -0.35 2.06 -10.89
C LEU A 47 -1.01 2.18 -9.52
N ALA A 48 -2.14 1.51 -9.30
CA ALA A 48 -2.85 1.44 -8.01
C ALA A 48 -2.56 0.13 -7.25
N ASP A 49 -1.76 -0.76 -7.84
CA ASP A 49 -1.38 -2.05 -7.29
C ASP A 49 -0.46 -1.87 -6.07
N ASN A 50 -0.96 -2.24 -4.89
CA ASN A 50 -0.26 -2.09 -3.62
C ASN A 50 0.36 -3.45 -3.28
N THR A 51 1.68 -3.53 -3.36
CA THR A 51 2.36 -4.82 -3.28
C THR A 51 2.54 -5.27 -1.84
N ASP A 52 3.10 -4.39 -1.02
CA ASP A 52 3.54 -4.72 0.34
C ASP A 52 3.49 -3.52 1.27
N LEU A 53 3.31 -3.81 2.56
CA LEU A 53 3.42 -2.84 3.64
C LEU A 53 4.38 -3.36 4.71
N TYR A 54 5.36 -2.53 5.06
CA TYR A 54 6.33 -2.80 6.12
C TYR A 54 6.24 -1.72 7.19
N VAL A 55 6.22 -2.14 8.45
CA VAL A 55 6.23 -1.25 9.61
C VAL A 55 7.20 -1.79 10.63
N PHE A 56 8.20 -1.00 10.99
CA PHE A 56 9.18 -1.40 11.99
C PHE A 56 9.78 -0.19 12.69
N ARG A 57 10.22 -0.38 13.93
CA ARG A 57 11.02 0.60 14.65
C ARG A 57 12.34 0.80 13.90
N SER A 58 12.69 2.03 13.57
CA SER A 58 13.85 2.29 12.70
C SER A 58 15.14 1.80 13.37
N PRO A 59 15.97 0.99 12.68
CA PRO A 59 17.18 0.40 13.28
C PRO A 59 18.27 1.44 13.54
N ASP A 60 18.26 2.56 12.82
CA ASP A 60 19.22 3.65 12.90
C ASP A 60 18.78 4.77 13.87
N ASP A 61 17.50 4.84 14.23
CA ASP A 61 16.99 5.72 15.29
C ASP A 61 15.78 5.10 15.97
N THR A 62 16.00 4.61 17.20
CA THR A 62 14.96 3.91 17.95
C THR A 62 13.83 4.81 18.48
N ASN A 63 13.87 6.14 18.27
CA ASN A 63 12.74 7.03 18.55
C ASN A 63 11.79 7.19 17.35
N MET A 64 12.07 6.48 16.25
CA MET A 64 11.35 6.59 15.00
C MET A 64 10.75 5.25 14.60
N VAL A 65 9.68 5.31 13.81
CA VAL A 65 9.08 4.19 13.10
C VAL A 65 9.24 4.42 11.62
N THR A 66 9.72 3.41 10.90
CA THR A 66 9.74 3.38 9.45
C THR A 66 8.49 2.66 8.95
N ILE A 67 7.76 3.31 8.04
CA ILE A 67 6.61 2.75 7.33
C ILE A 67 6.93 2.80 5.84
N ILE A 68 6.80 1.67 5.14
CA ILE A 68 7.06 1.56 3.70
C ILE A 68 5.85 0.92 3.04
N ALA A 69 5.19 1.65 2.15
CA ALA A 69 4.14 1.12 1.29
C ALA A 69 4.68 1.00 -0.14
N ASN A 70 4.73 -0.22 -0.66
CA ASN A 70 5.21 -0.51 -2.00
C ASN A 70 4.04 -0.59 -2.98
N TYR A 71 4.28 -0.10 -4.20
CA TYR A 71 3.36 -0.11 -5.30
C TYR A 71 4.07 -0.53 -6.57
N ILE A 72 3.30 -0.97 -7.57
CA ILE A 72 3.79 -1.28 -8.92
C ILE A 72 4.88 -2.38 -8.89
N PRO A 73 4.49 -3.66 -9.02
CA PRO A 73 5.44 -4.77 -8.91
C PRO A 73 6.32 -4.94 -10.16
N ALA A 74 7.44 -5.64 -9.99
CA ALA A 74 8.24 -6.25 -11.05
C ALA A 74 8.76 -5.25 -12.13
N GLU A 75 9.30 -4.12 -11.68
CA GLU A 75 9.75 -3.06 -12.57
C GLU A 75 11.18 -3.27 -13.08
N VAL A 76 11.39 -2.94 -14.35
CA VAL A 76 12.74 -2.85 -14.94
C VAL A 76 13.09 -1.40 -15.27
N PRO A 77 14.28 -0.91 -14.90
CA PRO A 77 14.62 0.51 -15.04
C PRO A 77 14.77 0.97 -16.50
N PHE A 78 15.02 0.04 -17.43
CA PHE A 78 15.22 0.29 -18.86
C PHE A 78 13.97 -0.01 -19.72
N GLY A 79 12.78 -0.11 -19.12
CA GLY A 79 11.51 -0.45 -19.80
C GLY A 79 10.94 0.60 -20.76
N GLY A 80 11.76 1.54 -21.25
CA GLY A 80 11.33 2.66 -22.09
C GLY A 80 10.65 2.25 -23.41
N PRO A 81 9.95 3.18 -24.09
CA PRO A 81 9.87 4.62 -23.78
C PRO A 81 8.83 4.98 -22.70
N ASN A 82 8.08 4.01 -22.19
CA ASN A 82 7.13 4.20 -21.08
C ASN A 82 7.74 3.65 -19.79
N TYR A 83 8.07 4.54 -18.86
CA TYR A 83 8.72 4.17 -17.61
C TYR A 83 7.69 4.03 -16.48
N HIS A 84 7.99 3.15 -15.52
CA HIS A 84 7.23 3.04 -14.28
C HIS A 84 7.28 4.36 -13.50
N SER A 85 6.16 4.73 -12.88
CA SER A 85 5.98 6.01 -12.20
C SER A 85 4.69 5.98 -11.40
N PHE A 86 4.61 6.71 -10.28
CA PHE A 86 3.35 6.97 -9.61
C PHE A 86 2.32 7.66 -10.54
N GLY A 87 1.04 7.35 -10.32
CA GLY A 87 -0.07 7.92 -11.08
C GLY A 87 -0.48 9.32 -10.60
N GLU A 88 -0.74 10.24 -11.53
CA GLU A 88 -1.20 11.61 -11.21
C GLU A 88 -2.67 11.70 -10.82
N ASN A 89 -3.46 10.66 -11.15
CA ASN A 89 -4.89 10.56 -10.86
C ASN A 89 -5.18 9.44 -9.84
N ILE A 90 -4.23 9.23 -8.93
CA ILE A 90 -4.29 8.25 -7.85
C ILE A 90 -3.96 8.97 -6.56
N ARG A 91 -4.76 8.69 -5.54
CA ARG A 91 -4.50 9.12 -4.17
C ARG A 91 -3.89 7.95 -3.43
N TYR A 92 -2.62 8.07 -3.06
CA TYR A 92 -1.92 7.08 -2.25
C TYR A 92 -1.97 7.52 -0.81
N GLU A 93 -2.37 6.62 0.10
CA GLU A 93 -2.52 6.94 1.52
C GLU A 93 -1.88 5.86 2.40
N ILE A 94 -1.22 6.30 3.47
CA ILE A 94 -0.82 5.47 4.60
C ILE A 94 -1.71 5.88 5.77
N HIS A 95 -2.39 4.90 6.35
CA HIS A 95 -3.39 5.06 7.39
C HIS A 95 -2.89 4.44 8.68
N ILE A 96 -3.06 5.16 9.78
CA ILE A 96 -2.61 4.74 11.11
C ILE A 96 -3.76 4.94 12.10
N ASP A 97 -4.11 3.85 12.76
CA ASP A 97 -5.00 3.82 13.93
C ASP A 97 -4.11 3.70 15.18
N ASN A 98 -4.21 4.69 16.06
CA ASN A 98 -3.55 4.71 17.36
C ASN A 98 -4.57 4.82 18.51
N ASP A 99 -5.84 4.56 18.21
CA ASP A 99 -6.97 4.66 19.11
C ASP A 99 -7.98 3.55 18.86
N VAL A 100 -7.88 2.48 19.65
CA VAL A 100 -8.89 1.41 19.64
C VAL A 100 -10.32 1.87 19.99
N THR A 101 -10.51 3.12 20.43
CA THR A 101 -11.83 3.70 20.73
C THR A 101 -12.39 4.54 19.59
N THR A 102 -11.59 4.93 18.60
CA THR A 102 -12.11 5.59 17.39
C THR A 102 -12.53 4.54 16.38
N SER A 103 -13.47 4.93 15.51
CA SER A 103 -13.87 4.11 14.38
C SER A 103 -13.12 4.61 13.15
N GLY A 104 -12.18 3.83 12.66
CA GLY A 104 -11.35 4.18 11.49
C GLY A 104 -9.98 4.71 11.91
N ASP A 105 -9.33 5.40 10.98
CA ASP A 105 -7.94 5.84 11.16
C ASP A 105 -7.86 7.18 11.89
N ASP A 106 -6.79 7.41 12.65
CA ASP A 106 -6.57 8.67 13.37
C ASP A 106 -5.63 9.59 12.60
N ILE A 107 -4.58 9.00 12.01
CA ILE A 107 -3.54 9.71 11.25
C ILE A 107 -3.52 9.17 9.83
N ILE A 108 -3.56 10.07 8.85
CA ILE A 108 -3.50 9.72 7.43
C ILE A 108 -2.44 10.57 6.76
N TYR A 109 -1.50 9.91 6.09
CA TYR A 109 -0.56 10.56 5.18
C TYR A 109 -1.02 10.35 3.76
N ARG A 110 -1.27 11.43 3.02
CA ARG A 110 -1.70 11.40 1.62
C ARG A 110 -0.60 11.90 0.70
N PHE A 111 -0.37 11.18 -0.38
CA PHE A 111 0.58 11.53 -1.43
C PHE A 111 -0.15 11.75 -2.74
N THR A 112 0.08 12.91 -3.34
CA THR A 112 -0.44 13.27 -4.67
C THR A 112 0.72 13.59 -5.57
N PHE A 113 0.83 12.89 -6.69
CA PHE A 113 1.94 13.01 -7.63
C PHE A 113 1.56 13.86 -8.85
N THR A 114 2.54 14.50 -9.46
CA THR A 114 2.38 15.31 -10.67
C THR A 114 3.61 15.12 -11.55
N LYS A 115 3.39 15.13 -12.87
CA LYS A 115 4.46 14.94 -13.86
C LYS A 115 4.59 16.13 -14.80
N VAL A 116 5.83 16.41 -15.15
CA VAL A 116 6.17 17.38 -16.19
C VAL A 116 7.11 16.73 -17.19
N ASN A 117 6.78 16.88 -18.48
CA ASN A 117 7.70 16.53 -19.55
C ASN A 117 8.62 17.69 -19.87
N GLN A 118 9.89 17.58 -19.44
CA GLN A 118 10.87 18.66 -19.57
C GLN A 118 11.41 18.82 -21.00
N ASP A 119 11.52 17.74 -21.79
CA ASP A 119 11.88 17.78 -23.21
C ASP A 119 10.91 16.91 -24.06
N PRO A 120 9.76 17.45 -24.48
CA PRO A 120 8.80 16.69 -25.28
C PRO A 120 9.29 16.35 -26.70
N THR A 121 10.51 16.76 -27.09
CA THR A 121 11.05 16.51 -28.44
C THR A 121 11.74 15.15 -28.59
N THR A 122 11.86 14.38 -27.49
CA THR A 122 12.59 13.11 -27.47
C THR A 122 11.83 12.01 -26.72
N PHE A 123 12.10 10.75 -27.06
CA PHE A 123 11.60 9.58 -26.34
C PHE A 123 12.52 9.14 -25.18
N PHE A 124 13.75 9.66 -25.13
CA PHE A 124 14.66 9.39 -24.01
C PHE A 124 14.10 10.00 -22.73
N ASN A 125 14.02 9.23 -21.64
CA ASN A 125 13.54 9.77 -20.37
C ASN A 125 14.51 10.79 -19.77
N ILE A 126 15.81 10.63 -20.04
CA ILE A 126 16.85 11.54 -19.58
C ILE A 126 17.72 11.92 -20.76
N ARG A 127 17.90 13.22 -20.96
CA ARG A 127 18.77 13.78 -21.99
C ARG A 127 19.12 15.23 -21.68
N LEU A 128 20.36 15.65 -21.93
CA LEU A 128 20.80 17.05 -21.83
C LEU A 128 20.45 17.73 -20.49
N GLY A 129 20.62 17.00 -19.38
CA GLY A 129 20.30 17.51 -18.03
C GLY A 129 18.81 17.57 -17.69
N GLN A 130 17.92 17.06 -18.55
CA GLN A 130 16.46 17.06 -18.34
C GLN A 130 15.91 15.65 -18.15
N GLN A 131 14.75 15.57 -17.49
CA GLN A 131 13.94 14.37 -17.24
C GLN A 131 12.52 14.54 -17.84
N ASN A 132 12.18 13.75 -18.85
CA ASN A 132 10.91 13.82 -19.60
C ASN A 132 9.69 13.31 -18.83
N LEU A 133 9.90 12.65 -17.70
CA LEU A 133 8.85 12.29 -16.75
C LEU A 133 9.30 12.72 -15.35
N LEU A 134 9.66 14.00 -15.21
CA LEU A 134 9.99 14.56 -13.89
C LEU A 134 8.73 14.46 -13.04
N THR A 135 8.79 13.62 -12.01
CA THR A 135 7.67 13.37 -11.10
C THR A 135 7.96 14.05 -9.78
N THR A 136 7.02 14.88 -9.33
CA THR A 136 7.03 15.49 -8.00
C THR A 136 5.79 15.10 -7.22
N TYR A 137 5.79 15.36 -5.92
CA TYR A 137 4.66 15.08 -5.06
C TYR A 137 4.44 16.11 -3.98
N THR A 138 3.20 16.15 -3.51
CA THR A 138 2.78 16.80 -2.27
C THR A 138 2.42 15.72 -1.27
N MET A 139 2.92 15.86 -0.04
CA MET A 139 2.53 15.05 1.11
C MET A 139 1.66 15.89 2.03
N GLU A 140 0.45 15.39 2.29
CA GLU A 140 -0.49 15.97 3.25
C GLU A 140 -0.65 15.03 4.45
N LYS A 141 -0.92 15.61 5.63
CA LYS A 141 -1.16 14.88 6.87
C LYS A 141 -2.51 15.26 7.44
N SER A 142 -3.29 14.27 7.84
CA SER A 142 -4.46 14.42 8.71
C SER A 142 -4.16 13.78 10.07
N THR A 143 -4.68 14.37 11.14
CA THR A 143 -4.64 13.84 12.51
C THR A 143 -6.03 13.84 13.15
N ASN A 144 -7.08 13.85 12.31
CA ASN A 144 -8.48 13.85 12.71
C ASN A 144 -9.31 12.95 11.80
N GLY A 145 -8.75 11.78 11.47
CA GLY A 145 -9.43 10.76 10.66
C GLY A 145 -9.87 11.23 9.28
N GLY A 146 -9.04 12.05 8.64
CA GLY A 146 -9.27 12.50 7.27
C GLY A 146 -10.29 13.63 7.12
N VAL A 147 -10.80 14.21 8.22
CA VAL A 147 -11.72 15.37 8.16
C VAL A 147 -11.03 16.60 7.56
N SER A 148 -9.77 16.84 7.91
CA SER A 148 -8.95 17.90 7.32
C SER A 148 -7.52 17.44 7.07
N PHE A 149 -6.89 18.04 6.07
CA PHE A 149 -5.51 17.75 5.67
C PHE A 149 -4.67 19.04 5.69
N THR A 150 -3.43 18.90 6.14
CA THR A 150 -2.41 19.96 6.09
C THR A 150 -1.27 19.49 5.20
N THR A 151 -0.86 20.30 4.23
CA THR A 151 0.36 20.03 3.46
C THR A 151 1.58 20.10 4.37
N VAL A 152 2.31 18.98 4.50
CA VAL A 152 3.50 18.90 5.34
C VAL A 152 4.80 18.86 4.54
N LEU A 153 4.74 18.48 3.26
CA LEU A 153 5.83 18.64 2.29
C LEU A 153 5.24 18.98 0.91
N SER A 154 5.81 19.98 0.27
CA SER A 154 5.52 20.35 -1.12
C SER A 154 6.76 20.15 -1.99
N ASN A 155 6.56 19.86 -3.27
CA ASN A 155 7.63 19.69 -4.25
C ASN A 155 8.64 18.59 -3.87
N GLY A 156 8.19 17.53 -3.19
CA GLY A 156 8.99 16.32 -3.05
C GLY A 156 9.31 15.76 -4.43
N VAL A 157 10.50 15.20 -4.63
CA VAL A 157 10.96 14.70 -5.94
C VAL A 157 10.98 13.18 -5.92
N VAL A 158 10.56 12.58 -7.02
CA VAL A 158 10.79 11.15 -7.28
C VAL A 158 12.04 11.03 -8.17
N PRO A 159 13.08 10.30 -7.74
CA PRO A 159 14.28 10.15 -8.55
C PRO A 159 13.96 9.36 -9.82
N PRO A 160 14.68 9.58 -10.93
CA PRO A 160 14.46 8.80 -12.14
C PRO A 160 14.83 7.32 -11.94
N PRO A 161 14.37 6.42 -12.82
CA PRO A 161 14.89 5.06 -12.88
C PRO A 161 16.38 5.06 -13.26
N ASN A 162 17.15 4.12 -12.70
CA ASN A 162 18.56 3.93 -13.05
C ASN A 162 18.72 3.24 -14.42
N ILE A 163 18.48 3.98 -15.49
CA ILE A 163 18.52 3.48 -16.88
C ILE A 163 19.94 3.05 -17.28
N GLY A 164 20.95 3.76 -16.78
CA GLY A 164 22.35 3.43 -16.95
C GLY A 164 23.29 4.65 -16.92
N PRO A 165 24.61 4.42 -16.90
CA PRO A 165 25.62 5.46 -16.67
C PRO A 165 25.55 6.63 -17.65
N ARG A 166 25.18 6.41 -18.91
CA ARG A 166 25.10 7.50 -19.90
C ARG A 166 23.95 8.47 -19.62
N SER A 167 22.85 7.99 -19.03
CA SER A 167 21.73 8.85 -18.64
C SER A 167 22.00 9.53 -17.30
N ILE A 168 22.64 8.83 -16.34
CA ILE A 168 22.84 9.38 -15.00
C ILE A 168 24.12 10.23 -14.91
N ASP A 169 25.26 9.65 -15.32
CA ASP A 169 26.60 10.15 -14.99
C ASP A 169 27.18 11.08 -16.06
N ASP A 170 26.78 10.93 -17.33
CA ASP A 170 27.34 11.72 -18.42
C ASP A 170 27.07 13.22 -18.23
N PRO A 171 28.11 14.08 -18.23
CA PRO A 171 27.98 15.50 -17.94
C PRO A 171 27.32 16.31 -19.06
N THR A 172 27.27 15.77 -20.27
CA THR A 172 26.75 16.46 -21.46
C THR A 172 25.40 15.91 -21.89
N LEU A 173 25.25 14.59 -21.85
CA LEU A 173 24.07 13.88 -22.33
C LEU A 173 23.12 13.47 -21.22
N GLY A 174 23.63 13.27 -19.99
CA GLY A 174 22.89 12.77 -18.85
C GLY A 174 22.54 13.86 -17.84
N LEU A 175 22.37 13.46 -16.58
CA LEU A 175 22.08 14.36 -15.44
C LEU A 175 23.33 14.91 -14.75
N ASN A 176 24.53 14.51 -15.18
CA ASN A 176 25.79 14.92 -14.55
C ASN A 176 25.80 14.63 -13.03
N SER A 177 25.32 13.45 -12.62
CA SER A 177 25.18 13.08 -11.21
C SER A 177 25.58 11.63 -10.98
N THR A 178 25.50 11.15 -9.75
CA THR A 178 25.53 9.70 -9.47
C THR A 178 24.15 9.25 -9.04
N TYR A 179 23.81 7.98 -9.28
CA TYR A 179 22.48 7.49 -8.89
C TYR A 179 22.23 7.64 -7.38
N ALA A 180 23.24 7.33 -6.55
CA ALA A 180 23.16 7.52 -5.10
C ALA A 180 22.91 8.99 -4.70
N ALA A 181 23.50 9.96 -5.40
CA ALA A 181 23.24 11.37 -5.14
C ALA A 181 21.80 11.76 -5.50
N LEU A 182 21.24 11.22 -6.59
CA LEU A 182 19.84 11.44 -6.97
C LEU A 182 18.86 10.86 -5.94
N ILE A 183 19.12 9.63 -5.46
CA ILE A 183 18.32 9.01 -4.39
C ILE A 183 18.37 9.85 -3.11
N ASN A 184 19.57 10.23 -2.66
CA ASN A 184 19.72 11.04 -1.44
C ASN A 184 19.05 12.41 -1.56
N ALA A 185 19.12 13.05 -2.73
CA ALA A 185 18.46 14.33 -2.99
C ALA A 185 16.92 14.22 -3.01
N ALA A 186 16.37 13.04 -3.28
CA ALA A 186 14.94 12.78 -3.24
C ALA A 186 14.38 12.57 -1.81
N ILE A 187 15.25 12.43 -0.81
CA ILE A 187 14.82 12.30 0.59
C ILE A 187 14.39 13.68 1.13
N GLY A 188 13.08 13.86 1.26
CA GLY A 188 12.45 15.06 1.80
C GLY A 188 12.40 15.07 3.33
N THR A 189 12.20 16.26 3.90
CA THR A 189 11.88 16.45 5.32
C THR A 189 10.58 17.23 5.42
N ALA A 190 9.56 16.62 6.00
CA ALA A 190 8.28 17.25 6.24
C ALA A 190 8.38 18.29 7.37
N SER A 191 7.54 19.32 7.31
CA SER A 191 7.42 20.35 8.35
C SER A 191 6.97 19.78 9.71
N SER A 192 6.33 18.62 9.71
CA SER A 192 5.96 17.86 10.91
C SER A 192 7.04 16.90 11.43
N GLY A 193 8.24 16.90 10.83
CA GLY A 193 9.43 16.19 11.32
C GLY A 193 9.69 14.82 10.68
N GLU A 194 8.81 14.33 9.82
CA GLU A 194 9.01 13.08 9.09
C GLU A 194 10.11 13.21 8.02
N LYS A 195 10.88 12.14 7.82
CA LYS A 195 11.67 11.96 6.59
C LYS A 195 10.86 11.15 5.60
N VAL A 196 10.94 11.49 4.33
CA VAL A 196 10.13 10.86 3.30
C VAL A 196 10.95 10.60 2.04
N TYR A 197 10.77 9.42 1.46
CA TYR A 197 11.27 9.04 0.16
C TYR A 197 10.11 8.45 -0.65
N CYS A 198 9.97 8.90 -1.90
CA CYS A 198 9.04 8.31 -2.85
C CYS A 198 9.82 7.99 -4.14
N GLY A 199 9.86 6.72 -4.56
CA GLY A 199 10.51 6.36 -5.81
C GLY A 199 10.86 4.88 -5.94
N PRO A 200 11.56 4.52 -7.03
CA PRO A 200 11.95 3.15 -7.26
C PRO A 200 12.90 2.63 -6.18
N ALA A 201 12.72 1.38 -5.77
CA ALA A 201 13.59 0.64 -4.87
C ALA A 201 13.61 -0.84 -5.29
N ASP A 202 14.69 -1.56 -4.99
CA ASP A 202 14.73 -3.02 -5.16
C ASP A 202 13.63 -3.66 -4.30
N ASP A 203 12.92 -4.63 -4.84
CA ASP A 203 11.81 -5.29 -4.14
C ASP A 203 12.35 -6.05 -2.91
N PRO A 204 11.98 -5.65 -1.68
CA PRO A 204 12.50 -6.30 -0.47
C PRO A 204 11.85 -7.67 -0.22
N PHE A 205 10.82 -8.05 -0.99
CA PHE A 205 10.05 -9.25 -0.75
C PHE A 205 10.68 -10.48 -1.41
N PHE A 206 11.23 -11.38 -0.59
CA PHE A 206 11.69 -12.68 -1.06
C PHE A 206 10.52 -13.66 -1.15
N VAL A 207 10.20 -14.16 -2.35
CA VAL A 207 9.16 -15.17 -2.53
C VAL A 207 9.38 -16.04 -3.77
N ASP A 208 9.18 -17.36 -3.63
CA ASP A 208 9.08 -18.27 -4.78
C ASP A 208 7.67 -18.22 -5.37
N LEU A 209 7.36 -17.13 -6.08
CA LEU A 209 6.06 -16.94 -6.76
C LEU A 209 5.72 -18.15 -7.64
N GLY A 210 6.72 -18.68 -8.34
CA GLY A 210 6.51 -19.84 -9.20
C GLY A 210 6.20 -21.11 -8.43
N GLY A 211 6.51 -21.20 -7.13
CA GLY A 211 6.21 -22.33 -6.27
C GLY A 211 4.86 -22.16 -5.59
N ILE A 212 4.61 -20.96 -5.07
CA ILE A 212 3.32 -20.58 -4.50
C ILE A 212 2.19 -20.73 -5.53
N PHE A 213 2.37 -20.20 -6.74
CA PHE A 213 1.34 -20.30 -7.80
C PHE A 213 1.40 -21.60 -8.61
N ASP A 214 2.41 -22.44 -8.39
CA ASP A 214 2.40 -23.87 -8.77
C ASP A 214 1.72 -24.68 -7.65
N LEU A 215 0.45 -24.34 -7.38
CA LEU A 215 -0.42 -25.02 -6.41
C LEU A 215 0.17 -25.14 -4.99
N GLY A 216 0.85 -24.09 -4.50
CA GLY A 216 1.41 -24.08 -3.15
C GLY A 216 2.56 -25.07 -2.97
N ASN A 217 3.32 -25.35 -4.03
CA ASN A 217 4.51 -26.21 -4.05
C ASN A 217 5.70 -25.57 -3.30
N ALA A 218 5.50 -25.30 -2.00
CA ALA A 218 6.43 -24.68 -1.08
C ALA A 218 6.51 -25.51 0.21
N PRO A 219 7.66 -26.11 0.55
CA PRO A 219 8.89 -26.16 -0.25
C PRO A 219 8.73 -27.02 -1.53
N ARG A 220 9.52 -26.71 -2.57
CA ARG A 220 9.46 -27.35 -3.89
C ARG A 220 9.68 -28.86 -3.84
N GLN A 221 8.67 -29.64 -4.22
CA GLN A 221 8.70 -31.10 -4.23
C GLN A 221 9.57 -31.69 -5.36
N ASN A 222 9.64 -31.03 -6.53
CA ASN A 222 10.23 -31.60 -7.76
C ASN A 222 11.50 -30.87 -8.27
N ASN A 223 12.23 -30.18 -7.39
CA ASN A 223 13.44 -29.44 -7.76
C ASN A 223 14.52 -29.50 -6.66
N ASN A 224 14.64 -30.63 -5.97
CA ASN A 224 15.50 -30.80 -4.79
C ASN A 224 15.27 -29.73 -3.70
N GLY A 225 14.04 -29.24 -3.54
CA GLY A 225 13.73 -28.15 -2.60
C GLY A 225 14.28 -26.77 -3.00
N LYS A 226 14.86 -26.60 -4.19
CA LYS A 226 15.44 -25.33 -4.63
C LYS A 226 14.35 -24.30 -4.91
N VAL A 227 14.26 -23.31 -4.03
CA VAL A 227 13.44 -22.11 -4.16
C VAL A 227 14.13 -21.08 -5.06
N ARG A 228 13.34 -20.26 -5.75
CA ARG A 228 13.82 -19.13 -6.57
C ARG A 228 13.13 -17.86 -6.07
N ASP A 229 13.90 -16.82 -5.79
CA ASP A 229 13.33 -15.49 -5.62
C ASP A 229 12.73 -15.00 -6.95
N GLY A 230 11.42 -14.85 -7.00
CA GLY A 230 10.71 -14.39 -8.20
C GLY A 230 10.82 -12.90 -8.46
N LEU A 231 11.23 -12.12 -7.46
CA LEU A 231 11.28 -10.66 -7.49
C LEU A 231 12.72 -10.12 -7.49
N ALA A 232 13.71 -10.99 -7.23
CA ALA A 232 15.13 -10.63 -7.31
C ALA A 232 15.50 -9.89 -8.60
N GLY A 233 16.06 -8.69 -8.44
CA GLY A 233 16.53 -7.84 -9.53
C GLY A 233 15.44 -7.01 -10.22
N PHE A 234 14.22 -7.03 -9.68
CA PHE A 234 13.15 -6.11 -10.07
C PHE A 234 12.94 -5.05 -8.99
N ASN A 235 12.53 -3.86 -9.44
CA ASN A 235 12.14 -2.79 -8.53
C ASN A 235 10.63 -2.81 -8.24
N VAL A 236 10.27 -2.04 -7.22
CA VAL A 236 8.94 -1.52 -6.92
C VAL A 236 9.01 0.00 -6.76
N HIS A 237 7.88 0.70 -6.81
CA HIS A 237 7.80 2.08 -6.34
C HIS A 237 7.43 2.12 -4.85
N SER A 238 8.33 2.62 -4.01
CA SER A 238 8.11 2.73 -2.57
C SER A 238 7.71 4.14 -2.16
N ILE A 239 6.70 4.24 -1.30
CA ILE A 239 6.46 5.39 -0.42
C ILE A 239 6.98 5.02 0.96
N ALA A 240 8.13 5.57 1.33
CA ALA A 240 8.78 5.32 2.61
C ALA A 240 8.76 6.58 3.49
N ILE A 241 8.19 6.47 4.69
CA ILE A 241 8.22 7.52 5.71
C ILE A 241 8.91 7.03 6.97
N LYS A 242 9.72 7.90 7.57
CA LYS A 242 10.28 7.72 8.91
C LYS A 242 9.68 8.77 9.83
N VAL A 243 8.91 8.29 10.81
CA VAL A 243 7.99 9.09 11.62
C VAL A 243 8.43 9.07 13.08
N PRO A 244 8.51 10.23 13.77
CA PRO A 244 8.75 10.26 15.21
C PRO A 244 7.66 9.51 15.97
N ILE A 245 8.04 8.61 16.89
CA ILE A 245 7.08 7.84 17.70
C ILE A 245 6.12 8.77 18.43
N SER A 246 6.61 9.88 18.99
CA SER A 246 5.76 10.86 19.68
C SER A 246 4.68 11.47 18.81
N SER A 247 4.88 11.56 17.50
CA SER A 247 3.87 12.05 16.56
C SER A 247 2.79 11.01 16.21
N LEU A 248 3.04 9.74 16.55
CA LEU A 248 2.10 8.62 16.45
C LEU A 248 1.34 8.41 17.76
N GLN A 249 1.65 9.16 18.81
CA GLN A 249 1.06 9.05 20.14
C GLN A 249 0.08 10.21 20.37
N LYS A 250 -1.15 9.93 20.80
CA LYS A 250 -2.15 10.98 21.09
C LYS A 250 -1.65 12.02 22.08
N SER A 251 -0.99 11.57 23.15
CA SER A 251 -0.48 12.42 24.21
C SER A 251 0.98 12.84 23.98
N GLY A 252 1.52 12.63 22.78
CA GLY A 252 2.90 13.02 22.44
C GLY A 252 3.98 12.29 23.24
N LYS A 253 3.66 11.10 23.78
CA LYS A 253 4.59 10.35 24.64
C LYS A 253 5.83 9.92 23.85
N ASN A 254 6.99 10.04 24.46
CA ASN A 254 8.23 9.49 23.93
C ASN A 254 8.34 8.00 24.29
N VAL A 255 9.11 7.25 23.53
CA VAL A 255 9.28 5.80 23.72
C VAL A 255 9.82 5.43 25.11
N THR A 256 10.56 6.32 25.76
CA THR A 256 11.07 6.14 27.14
C THR A 256 9.96 6.15 28.20
N GLN A 257 8.76 6.59 27.83
CA GLN A 257 7.58 6.60 28.69
C GLN A 257 6.72 5.35 28.53
N ALA A 258 7.09 4.41 27.64
CA ALA A 258 6.43 3.12 27.52
C ALA A 258 6.71 2.28 28.77
N THR A 259 5.66 1.77 29.38
CA THR A 259 5.75 0.95 30.59
C THR A 259 6.43 -0.38 30.32
N ASN A 260 6.14 -0.98 29.15
CA ASN A 260 6.76 -2.19 28.62
C ASN A 260 6.40 -2.34 27.13
N ILE A 261 6.83 -3.45 26.50
CA ILE A 261 6.58 -3.71 25.07
C ILE A 261 5.10 -3.95 24.72
N LEU A 262 4.23 -4.18 25.71
CA LEU A 262 2.79 -4.40 25.56
C LEU A 262 1.98 -3.18 26.02
N ASP A 263 2.62 -2.02 26.25
CA ASP A 263 1.92 -0.79 26.61
C ASP A 263 0.98 -0.39 25.47
N SER A 264 -0.33 -0.40 25.75
CA SER A 264 -1.37 -0.19 24.76
C SER A 264 -1.32 1.20 24.13
N ASP A 265 -0.73 2.18 24.81
CA ASP A 265 -0.55 3.52 24.24
C ASP A 265 0.40 3.48 23.03
N PHE A 266 1.33 2.51 22.98
CA PHE A 266 2.35 2.36 21.94
C PHE A 266 2.01 1.30 20.88
N VAL A 267 0.75 0.87 20.82
CA VAL A 267 0.25 -0.03 19.78
C VAL A 267 -0.41 0.80 18.67
N ILE A 268 -0.06 0.51 17.43
CA ILE A 268 -0.69 1.14 16.25
C ILE A 268 -1.10 0.07 15.24
N GLY A 269 -2.24 0.28 14.59
CA GLY A 269 -2.62 -0.38 13.35
C GLY A 269 -2.15 0.45 12.16
N VAL A 270 -1.63 -0.19 11.11
CA VAL A 270 -1.18 0.51 9.91
C VAL A 270 -1.64 -0.24 8.67
N TRP A 271 -2.13 0.48 7.68
CA TRP A 271 -2.44 -0.04 6.35
C TRP A 271 -2.19 1.03 5.28
N ALA A 272 -2.05 0.62 4.03
CA ALA A 272 -1.88 1.52 2.89
C ALA A 272 -2.99 1.31 1.86
N SER A 273 -3.29 2.35 1.09
CA SER A 273 -4.36 2.32 0.10
C SER A 273 -4.05 3.17 -1.13
N ALA A 274 -4.65 2.78 -2.25
CA ALA A 274 -4.76 3.63 -3.44
C ALA A 274 -6.24 3.85 -3.77
N SER A 275 -6.59 5.11 -4.06
CA SER A 275 -7.92 5.51 -4.47
C SER A 275 -7.92 6.20 -5.83
N ARG A 276 -9.02 6.06 -6.57
CA ARG A 276 -9.29 6.78 -7.82
C ARG A 276 -10.60 7.55 -7.75
N GLN A 277 -10.76 8.56 -8.61
CA GLN A 277 -12.07 9.20 -8.73
C GLN A 277 -13.06 8.28 -9.45
N ALA A 278 -14.31 8.28 -8.99
CA ALA A 278 -15.35 7.33 -9.39
C ALA A 278 -15.70 7.36 -10.89
N THR A 279 -15.42 8.46 -11.59
CA THR A 279 -15.74 8.61 -13.02
C THR A 279 -14.48 8.96 -13.81
N ARG A 280 -14.25 8.22 -14.89
CA ARG A 280 -13.26 8.54 -15.93
C ARG A 280 -13.96 8.76 -17.26
N THR A 281 -13.80 9.95 -17.83
CA THR A 281 -14.34 10.30 -19.15
C THR A 281 -13.21 10.32 -20.16
N LEU A 282 -13.32 9.47 -21.18
CA LEU A 282 -12.35 9.41 -22.28
C LEU A 282 -12.53 10.61 -23.22
N SER A 283 -11.42 11.14 -23.72
CA SER A 283 -11.46 12.21 -24.73
C SER A 283 -11.85 11.65 -26.09
N THR A 284 -12.73 12.36 -26.79
CA THR A 284 -13.11 12.06 -28.18
C THR A 284 -12.11 12.60 -29.21
N THR A 285 -11.17 13.46 -28.78
CA THR A 285 -10.17 14.10 -29.65
C THR A 285 -8.76 13.53 -29.46
N GLY A 286 -8.63 12.42 -28.72
CA GLY A 286 -7.34 11.79 -28.40
C GLY A 286 -6.55 12.49 -27.30
N GLY A 287 -7.15 13.46 -26.61
CA GLY A 287 -6.55 14.10 -25.43
C GLY A 287 -6.54 13.21 -24.19
N ASN A 288 -5.92 13.70 -23.11
CA ASN A 288 -5.94 13.00 -21.84
C ASN A 288 -7.37 12.82 -21.32
N PRO A 289 -7.69 11.67 -20.70
CA PRO A 289 -8.98 11.46 -20.06
C PRO A 289 -9.13 12.37 -18.84
N SER A 290 -10.36 12.78 -18.55
CA SER A 290 -10.69 13.52 -17.32
C SER A 290 -11.20 12.55 -16.25
N ASN A 291 -10.88 12.84 -14.99
CA ASN A 291 -11.36 12.08 -13.85
C ASN A 291 -12.18 13.02 -12.94
N SER A 292 -13.28 12.52 -12.37
CA SER A 292 -14.19 13.32 -11.56
C SER A 292 -15.01 12.47 -10.58
N GLY A 293 -15.70 13.16 -9.66
CA GLY A 293 -16.50 12.52 -8.62
C GLY A 293 -15.69 12.19 -7.37
N ASN A 294 -16.32 11.42 -6.48
CA ASN A 294 -15.75 11.02 -5.19
C ASN A 294 -14.55 10.10 -5.39
N TRP A 295 -13.61 10.13 -4.45
CA TRP A 295 -12.55 9.14 -4.36
C TRP A 295 -13.12 7.82 -3.87
N VAL A 296 -12.78 6.76 -4.58
CA VAL A 296 -13.14 5.37 -4.30
C VAL A 296 -11.85 4.62 -4.10
N GLN A 297 -11.72 3.94 -2.97
CA GLN A 297 -10.61 3.05 -2.71
C GLN A 297 -10.68 1.87 -3.68
N VAL A 298 -9.59 1.66 -4.42
CA VAL A 298 -9.46 0.56 -5.37
C VAL A 298 -8.44 -0.47 -4.92
N SER A 299 -7.55 -0.12 -3.99
CA SER A 299 -6.57 -1.03 -3.40
C SER A 299 -6.37 -0.71 -1.91
N ARG A 300 -6.23 -1.75 -1.08
CA ARG A 300 -5.89 -1.67 0.36
C ARG A 300 -5.04 -2.83 0.88
N LEU A 301 -3.92 -2.57 1.54
CA LEU A 301 -3.06 -3.62 2.08
C LEU A 301 -2.62 -3.30 3.51
N GLY A 302 -2.75 -4.27 4.41
CA GLY A 302 -2.23 -4.19 5.79
C GLY A 302 -1.31 -5.35 6.18
N MET A 303 -1.51 -6.54 5.59
CA MET A 303 -0.66 -7.71 5.80
C MET A 303 -0.32 -8.36 4.45
N PRO A 304 0.95 -8.34 4.02
CA PRO A 304 1.39 -8.99 2.79
C PRO A 304 1.00 -10.47 2.72
N LEU A 305 0.77 -10.98 1.51
CA LEU A 305 0.37 -12.36 1.15
C LEU A 305 -0.99 -12.87 1.63
N THR A 306 -1.69 -12.17 2.52
CA THR A 306 -3.03 -12.60 2.97
C THR A 306 -3.99 -12.65 1.79
N ASN A 307 -4.04 -11.55 1.04
CA ASN A 307 -4.93 -11.42 -0.08
C ASN A 307 -4.48 -12.29 -1.25
N GLU A 308 -3.18 -12.49 -1.42
CA GLU A 308 -2.54 -13.12 -2.58
C GLU A 308 -2.72 -14.63 -2.51
N ALA A 309 -2.40 -15.25 -1.37
CA ALA A 309 -2.30 -16.70 -1.22
C ALA A 309 -3.43 -17.35 -0.41
N VAL A 310 -4.17 -16.60 0.42
CA VAL A 310 -5.20 -17.16 1.31
C VAL A 310 -6.62 -16.88 0.81
N ILE A 311 -6.88 -15.68 0.29
CA ILE A 311 -8.23 -15.29 -0.19
C ILE A 311 -8.50 -15.94 -1.56
N PRO A 312 -9.60 -16.70 -1.73
CA PRO A 312 -9.96 -17.26 -3.03
C PRO A 312 -10.24 -16.18 -4.08
N ILE A 313 -9.90 -16.43 -5.35
CA ILE A 313 -10.09 -15.46 -6.46
C ILE A 313 -11.51 -14.89 -6.50
N GLY A 314 -12.55 -15.70 -6.28
CA GLY A 314 -13.94 -15.24 -6.30
C GLY A 314 -14.36 -14.33 -5.14
N MET A 315 -13.46 -14.06 -4.18
CA MET A 315 -13.64 -13.12 -3.08
C MET A 315 -12.71 -11.90 -3.19
N LYS A 316 -11.84 -11.87 -4.21
CA LYS A 316 -11.02 -10.73 -4.57
C LYS A 316 -11.85 -9.89 -5.52
N ASP A 317 -12.52 -8.85 -4.97
CA ASP A 317 -13.42 -7.85 -5.60
C ASP A 317 -14.90 -7.94 -5.18
#